data_AF-A0A9E6WDC8-F1
#
_entry.id   AF-A0A9E6WDC8-F1
#
_cell.length_a   1.000
_cell.length_b   1.000
_cell.length_c   1.000
_cell.angle_alpha   90.00
_cell.angle_beta   90.00
_cell.angle_gamma   90.00
#
_symmetry.space_group_name_H-M   'P 1'
#
loop_
_entity.id
_entity.type
_entity.pdbx_description
1 polymer ?
#
loop_
_entity_poly.entity_id
_entity_poly.type
_entity_poly.pdbx_seq_one_letter_code
_entity_poly.pdbx_strand_id
1 'polypeptide(L)'
;ITEIMQEVIAAANRQGLSEAIDATAIIEPMLQTTTGMGAYRPSMMIDRQQGAPLELAAIYANPLRQAARTNTPVPRVAMLHALLQATEPPDQDKN
;
A
#
# COMPACT_ATOMS: atom_id res chain seq x y z
N ILE A 1 2.39 14.18 3.23
CA ILE A 1 2.95 12.81 3.46
C ILE A 1 1.84 11.82 3.90
N THR A 2 0.72 12.29 4.44
CA THR A 2 -0.39 11.43 4.92
C THR A 2 -1.34 10.96 3.83
N GLU A 3 -1.22 11.47 2.61
CA GLU A 3 -2.24 11.36 1.56
C GLU A 3 -2.43 9.92 1.09
N ILE A 4 -1.37 9.11 1.04
CA ILE A 4 -1.46 7.68 0.73
C ILE A 4 -2.23 6.94 1.83
N MET A 5 -1.97 7.24 3.11
CA MET A 5 -2.71 6.62 4.22
C MET A 5 -4.19 7.01 4.18
N GLN A 6 -4.49 8.27 3.85
CA GLN A 6 -5.86 8.75 3.68
C GLN A 6 -6.59 8.03 2.54
N GLU A 7 -5.93 7.82 1.39
CA GLU A 7 -6.48 7.07 0.26
C GLU A 7 -6.79 5.62 0.65
N VAL A 8 -5.88 4.94 1.35
CA VAL A 8 -6.08 3.57 1.83
C VAL A 8 -7.26 3.48 2.79
N ILE A 9 -7.35 4.39 3.77
CA ILE A 9 -8.45 4.41 4.75
C ILE A 9 -9.78 4.73 4.08
N ALA A 10 -9.80 5.69 3.15
CA ALA A 10 -11.00 6.04 2.40
C ALA A 10 -11.52 4.85 1.57
N ALA A 11 -10.63 4.10 0.92
CA ALA A 11 -10.98 2.88 0.21
C ALA A 11 -11.51 1.80 1.17
N ALA A 12 -10.82 1.56 2.28
CA ALA A 12 -11.23 0.56 3.28
C ALA A 12 -12.63 0.85 3.84
N ASN A 13 -12.94 2.11 4.15
CA ASN A 13 -14.25 2.54 4.67
C ASN A 13 -15.40 2.40 3.67
N ARG A 14 -15.14 1.98 2.42
CA ARG A 14 -16.17 1.66 1.42
C ARG A 14 -16.43 0.15 1.29
N GLN A 15 -15.70 -0.69 2.03
CA GLN A 15 -15.74 -2.15 1.91
C GLN A 15 -16.76 -2.84 2.83
N GLY A 16 -17.71 -2.11 3.41
CA GLY A 16 -18.72 -2.68 4.29
C GLY A 16 -18.18 -3.14 5.64
N LEU A 17 -17.21 -2.41 6.19
CA LEU A 17 -16.71 -2.62 7.55
C LEU A 17 -17.84 -2.44 8.58
N SER A 18 -17.80 -3.21 9.67
CA SER A 18 -18.75 -3.06 10.78
C SER A 18 -18.64 -1.70 11.47
N GLU A 19 -17.42 -1.14 11.47
CA GLU A 19 -17.12 0.20 11.99
C GLU A 19 -16.18 0.92 11.03
N ALA A 20 -16.36 2.23 10.90
CA ALA A 20 -15.48 3.06 10.08
C ALA A 20 -14.13 3.25 10.78
N ILE A 21 -13.06 3.18 10.00
CA ILE A 21 -11.70 3.51 10.43
C ILE A 21 -11.60 5.03 10.53
N ASP A 22 -11.30 5.54 11.73
CA ASP A 22 -11.00 6.96 11.95
C ASP A 22 -9.58 7.28 11.50
N ALA A 23 -9.47 8.04 10.41
CA ALA A 23 -8.19 8.45 9.86
C ALA A 23 -7.36 9.30 10.83
N THR A 24 -7.99 10.15 11.64
CA THR A 24 -7.29 11.02 12.59
C THR A 24 -6.69 10.19 13.72
N ALA A 25 -7.44 9.20 14.20
CA ALA A 25 -7.00 8.30 15.26
C ALA A 25 -5.91 7.31 14.82
N ILE A 26 -5.78 7.03 13.52
CA ILE A 26 -4.84 6.02 13.00
C ILE A 26 -3.57 6.64 12.42
N ILE A 27 -3.68 7.71 11.62
CA ILE A 27 -2.55 8.24 10.85
C ILE A 27 -1.46 8.78 11.76
N GLU A 28 -1.82 9.58 12.76
CA GLU A 28 -0.83 10.21 13.64
C GLU A 28 -0.04 9.17 14.44
N PRO A 29 -0.65 8.17 15.11
CA PRO A 29 0.09 7.10 15.76
C PRO A 29 0.99 6.29 14.82
N MET A 30 0.56 6.04 13.57
CA MET A 30 1.39 5.33 12.60
C MET A 30 2.64 6.14 12.21
N LEU A 31 2.50 7.46 12.01
CA LEU A 31 3.64 8.34 11.73
C LEU A 31 4.61 8.40 12.92
N GLN A 32 4.09 8.55 14.13
CA GLN A 32 4.91 8.60 15.34
C GLN A 32 5.66 7.28 15.56
N THR A 33 4.97 6.15 15.41
CA THR A 33 5.57 4.82 15.50
C THR A 33 6.70 4.69 14.48
N THR A 34 6.44 5.03 13.22
CA THR A 34 7.42 4.91 12.13
C THR A 34 8.65 5.78 12.37
N THR A 35 8.46 7.00 12.90
CA THR A 35 9.57 7.91 13.26
C THR A 35 10.47 7.32 14.34
N GLY A 36 9.89 6.60 15.30
CA GLY A 36 10.63 5.95 16.39
C GLY A 36 11.42 4.69 15.99
N MET A 37 11.20 4.13 14.79
CA MET A 37 11.83 2.87 14.37
C MET A 37 13.30 3.03 13.91
N GLY A 38 13.79 4.26 13.76
CA GLY A 38 15.17 4.52 13.30
C GLY A 38 15.41 4.06 11.87
N ALA A 39 16.58 3.46 11.60
CA ALA A 39 16.98 2.99 10.27
C ALA A 39 16.31 1.65 9.87
N TYR A 40 15.00 1.55 10.09
CA TYR A 40 14.23 0.36 9.77
C TYR A 40 14.13 0.14 8.25
N ARG A 41 14.21 -1.13 7.83
CA ARG A 41 14.07 -1.56 6.44
C ARG A 41 12.80 -2.40 6.29
N PRO A 42 11.77 -1.90 5.57
CA PRO A 42 10.57 -2.68 5.27
C PRO A 42 10.90 -3.95 4.46
N SER A 43 10.06 -4.99 4.56
CA SER A 43 10.26 -6.26 3.85
C SER A 43 10.46 -6.10 2.35
N MET A 44 9.59 -5.36 1.66
CA MET A 44 9.72 -5.12 0.21
C MET A 44 11.04 -4.43 -0.18
N MET A 45 11.64 -3.62 0.71
CA MET A 45 12.97 -3.05 0.47
C MET A 45 14.06 -4.13 0.52
N ILE A 46 13.95 -5.04 1.49
CA ILE A 46 14.86 -6.18 1.65
C ILE A 46 14.73 -7.12 0.45
N ASP A 47 13.51 -7.46 0.03
CA ASP A 47 13.24 -8.31 -1.12
C ASP A 47 13.89 -7.75 -2.40
N ARG A 48 13.67 -6.45 -2.67
CA ARG A 48 14.31 -5.74 -3.78
C ARG A 48 15.83 -5.87 -3.74
N GLN A 49 16.44 -5.70 -2.58
CA GLN A 49 17.90 -5.75 -2.41
C GLN A 49 18.48 -7.15 -2.57
N GLN A 50 17.66 -8.17 -2.30
CA GLN A 50 18.02 -9.57 -2.47
C GLN A 50 17.65 -10.11 -3.86
N GLY A 51 17.00 -9.30 -4.70
CA GLY A 51 16.49 -9.74 -6.00
C GLY A 51 15.31 -10.71 -5.90
N ALA A 52 14.61 -10.72 -4.77
CA ALA A 52 13.41 -11.51 -4.57
C ALA A 52 12.17 -10.80 -5.15
N PRO A 53 11.14 -11.54 -5.60
CA PRO A 53 9.90 -10.95 -6.10
C PRO A 53 9.19 -10.12 -5.03
N LEU A 54 8.65 -8.97 -5.42
CA LEU A 54 7.86 -8.11 -4.54
C LEU A 54 6.39 -8.54 -4.47
N GLU A 55 5.76 -8.33 -3.32
CA GLU A 55 4.33 -8.65 -3.09
C GLU A 55 3.35 -7.61 -3.71
N LEU A 56 3.60 -7.14 -4.94
CA LEU A 56 2.80 -6.09 -5.58
C LEU A 56 1.33 -6.50 -5.77
N ALA A 57 1.07 -7.76 -6.08
CA ALA A 57 -0.28 -8.26 -6.24
C ALA A 57 -1.09 -8.14 -4.93
N ALA A 58 -0.50 -8.60 -3.82
CA ALA A 58 -1.17 -8.63 -2.52
C ALA A 58 -1.29 -7.25 -1.89
N ILE A 59 -0.20 -6.47 -1.87
CA ILE A 59 -0.12 -5.19 -1.14
C ILE A 59 -0.76 -4.04 -1.93
N TYR A 60 -0.71 -4.06 -3.26
CA TYR A 60 -1.19 -2.94 -4.09
C TYR A 60 -2.35 -3.34 -5.02
N ALA A 61 -2.15 -4.33 -5.89
CA ALA A 61 -3.13 -4.62 -6.95
C ALA A 61 -4.48 -5.07 -6.37
N ASN A 62 -4.47 -5.87 -5.29
CA ASN A 62 -5.68 -6.31 -4.61
C ASN A 62 -6.47 -5.11 -4.02
N PRO A 63 -5.88 -4.26 -3.17
CA PRO A 63 -6.55 -3.03 -2.70
C PRO A 63 -7.03 -2.11 -3.82
N LEU A 64 -6.26 -1.94 -4.91
CA LEU A 64 -6.67 -1.11 -6.05
C LEU A 64 -7.91 -1.66 -6.74
N ARG A 65 -8.01 -2.98 -6.94
CA ARG A 65 -9.24 -3.61 -7.48
C ARG A 65 -10.43 -3.42 -6.55
N GLN A 66 -10.19 -3.44 -5.25
CA GLN A 66 -11.25 -3.22 -4.26
C GLN A 66 -11.73 -1.76 -4.26
N ALA A 67 -10.82 -0.78 -4.30
CA ALA A 67 -11.18 0.63 -4.44
C ALA A 67 -11.94 0.90 -5.74
N ALA A 68 -11.56 0.26 -6.85
CA ALA A 68 -12.25 0.40 -8.13
C ALA A 68 -13.69 -0.10 -8.09
N ARG A 69 -13.98 -1.20 -7.37
CA ARG A 69 -15.34 -1.76 -7.22
C ARG A 69 -16.31 -0.79 -6.54
N THR A 70 -15.80 0.11 -5.70
CA THR A 70 -16.59 1.12 -4.99
C THR A 70 -16.44 2.51 -5.59
N ASN A 71 -15.77 2.64 -6.74
CA ASN A 71 -15.44 3.92 -7.38
C ASN A 71 -14.69 4.89 -6.44
N THR A 72 -13.86 4.38 -5.53
CA THR A 72 -13.08 5.21 -4.60
C THR A 72 -11.78 5.66 -5.25
N PRO A 73 -11.53 6.98 -5.39
CA PRO A 73 -10.27 7.48 -5.94
C PRO A 73 -9.09 7.19 -5.01
N VAL A 74 -8.07 6.50 -5.54
CA VAL A 74 -6.79 6.22 -4.85
C VAL A 74 -5.58 6.48 -5.76
N PRO A 75 -5.46 7.70 -6.33
CA PRO A 75 -4.51 7.98 -7.40
C PRO A 75 -3.04 7.85 -6.98
N ARG A 76 -2.68 8.16 -5.72
CA ARG A 76 -1.29 8.03 -5.25
C ARG A 76 -0.92 6.59 -4.99
N VAL A 77 -1.83 5.79 -4.44
CA VAL A 77 -1.63 4.33 -4.31
C VAL A 77 -1.45 3.70 -5.70
N ALA A 78 -2.27 4.10 -6.67
CA ALA A 78 -2.18 3.62 -8.05
C ALA A 78 -0.85 4.02 -8.73
N MET A 79 -0.43 5.28 -8.54
CA MET A 79 0.85 5.77 -9.05
C MET A 79 2.02 5.01 -8.43
N LEU A 80 2.03 4.80 -7.11
CA LEU A 80 3.09 4.06 -6.44
C LEU A 80 3.18 2.61 -6.93
N HIS A 81 2.03 1.94 -7.10
CA HIS A 81 1.99 0.60 -7.68
C HIS A 81 2.58 0.57 -9.10
N ALA A 82 2.16 1.50 -9.97
CA ALA A 82 2.64 1.56 -11.35
C ALA A 82 4.16 1.81 -11.42
N LEU A 83 4.69 2.70 -10.56
CA LEU A 83 6.12 2.96 -10.49
C LEU A 83 6.91 1.75 -10.00
N LEU A 84 6.43 1.07 -8.95
CA LEU A 84 7.07 -0.16 -8.46
C LEU A 84 7.07 -1.24 -9.54
N GLN A 85 5.93 -1.49 -10.18
CA GLN A 85 5.80 -2.48 -11.24
C GLN A 85 6.72 -2.18 -12.44
N ALA A 86 6.89 -0.91 -12.81
CA ALA A 86 7.80 -0.52 -13.89
C ALA A 86 9.29 -0.74 -13.55
N THR A 87 9.63 -0.87 -12.28
CA THR A 87 11.01 -1.12 -11.82
C THR A 87 11.28 -2.58 -11.49
N GLU A 88 10.24 -3.42 -11.39
CA GLU A 88 10.41 -4.85 -11.19
C GLU A 88 10.65 -5.57 -12.52
N PRO A 89 11.43 -6.66 -12.51
CA PRO A 89 11.43 -7.58 -13.64
C PRO A 89 10.00 -8.09 -13.88
N PRO A 90 9.62 -8.38 -15.14
CA PRO A 90 8.36 -9.06 -15.44
C PRO A 90 8.25 -10.31 -14.57
N ASP A 91 7.05 -10.60 -14.06
CA ASP A 91 6.78 -11.80 -13.26
C ASP A 91 7.37 -12.99 -14.01
N GLN A 92 8.43 -13.57 -13.46
CA GLN A 92 9.05 -14.74 -14.06
C GLN A 92 8.10 -15.88 -13.75
N ASP A 93 7.12 -16.07 -14.65
CA ASP A 93 6.27 -17.24 -14.69
C ASP A 93 7.17 -18.45 -14.43
N LYS A 94 6.96 -19.07 -13.27
CA LYS A 94 7.59 -20.35 -12.93
C LYS A 94 7.05 -21.36 -13.94
N ASN A 95 7.85 -21.56 -14.98
CA ASN A 95 7.71 -22.59 -15.99
C ASN A 95 7.54 -23.97 -15.33
#